data_AF-A0A3D5P7N7-F1
#
_entry.id   AF-A0A3D5P7N7-F1
#
_cell.length_a   1.000
_cell.length_b   1.000
_cell.length_c   1.000
_cell.angle_alpha   90.00
_cell.angle_beta   90.00
_cell.angle_gamma   90.00
#
_symmetry.space_group_name_H-M   'P 1'
#
loop_
_entity.id
_entity.type
_entity.pdbx_description
1 polymer ?
#
loop_
_entity_poly.entity_id
_entity_poly.type
_entity_poly.pdbx_seq_one_letter_code
_entity_poly.pdbx_strand_id
1 'polypeptide(L)' 'MDIGKAARKGKGIRRAAWPEDWCIKPTNGELGCVFFSKKESAPRWEPTRVDLAANDWQPIREC' A
#
# COMPACT_ATOMS: atom_id res chain seq x y z
N MET A 1 11.61 3.66 -0.77
CA MET A 1 11.93 3.20 0.62
C MET A 1 11.49 1.75 0.75
N ASP A 2 11.86 1.05 1.84
CA ASP A 2 11.18 -0.21 2.17
C ASP A 2 9.72 0.04 2.60
N ILE A 3 8.93 -1.03 2.63
CA ILE A 3 7.51 -0.96 2.93
C ILE A 3 7.20 -0.43 4.33
N GLY A 4 7.97 -0.84 5.35
CA GLY A 4 7.73 -0.45 6.74
C GLY A 4 8.04 1.03 6.98
N LYS A 5 9.10 1.54 6.34
CA LYS A 5 9.47 2.95 6.38
C LYS A 5 8.45 3.84 5.65
N ALA A 6 7.87 3.36 4.55
CA ALA A 6 6.79 4.07 3.86
C ALA A 6 5.50 4.09 4.71
N ALA A 7 5.12 2.96 5.29
CA ALA A 7 3.87 2.81 6.07
C ALA A 7 3.83 3.73 7.31
N ARG A 8 4.98 3.99 7.94
CA ARG A 8 5.08 4.91 9.10
C ARG A 8 4.98 6.40 8.75
N LYS A 9 5.03 6.75 7.46
CA LYS A 9 5.11 8.15 6.99
C LYS A 9 3.86 8.66 6.28
N GLY A 10 2.92 7.79 5.95
CA GLY A 10 1.72 8.11 5.17
C GLY A 10 0.45 7.54 5.78
N LYS A 11 -0.70 7.95 5.24
CA LYS A 11 -1.99 7.29 5.53
C LYS A 11 -2.20 6.04 4.67
N GLY A 12 -1.43 5.93 3.58
CA GLY A 12 -1.30 4.74 2.74
C GLY A 12 0.09 4.65 2.12
N ILE A 13 0.32 3.61 1.35
CA ILE A 13 1.58 3.34 0.63
C ILE A 13 1.32 2.88 -0.79
N ARG A 14 2.26 3.15 -1.69
CA ARG A 14 2.22 2.71 -3.09
C ARG A 14 3.63 2.39 -3.58
N ARG A 15 3.74 1.45 -4.53
CA ARG A 15 4.97 1.21 -5.31
C ARG A 15 5.14 2.28 -6.39
N ALA A 16 6.35 2.75 -6.65
CA ALA A 16 6.58 3.68 -7.76
C ALA A 16 6.21 3.07 -9.12
N ALA A 17 6.32 1.74 -9.26
CA ALA A 17 5.97 1.02 -10.47
C ALA A 17 4.45 0.74 -10.64
N TRP A 18 3.62 1.02 -9.63
CA TRP A 18 2.17 0.77 -9.73
C TRP A 18 1.45 1.93 -10.43
N PRO A 19 0.26 1.65 -11.02
CA PRO A 19 -0.66 2.69 -11.45
C PRO A 19 -0.93 3.71 -10.33
N GLU A 20 -1.15 4.98 -10.71
CA GLU A 20 -1.24 6.05 -9.72
C GLU A 20 -2.43 5.90 -8.77
N ASP A 21 -3.51 5.30 -9.26
CA ASP A 21 -4.75 5.04 -8.54
C ASP A 21 -4.68 3.79 -7.65
N TRP A 22 -3.56 3.07 -7.64
CA TRP A 22 -3.34 1.91 -6.78
C TRP A 22 -2.68 2.33 -5.49
N CYS A 23 -3.17 1.81 -4.37
CA CYS A 23 -2.47 1.97 -3.10
C CYS A 23 -2.93 0.96 -2.06
N ILE A 24 -2.17 0.88 -0.97
CA ILE A 24 -2.52 0.07 0.19
C ILE A 24 -2.75 1.02 1.35
N LYS A 25 -3.86 0.80 2.04
CA LYS A 25 -4.20 1.52 3.27
C LYS A 25 -4.13 0.57 4.45
N PRO A 26 -3.29 0.83 5.46
CA PRO A 26 -3.44 0.17 6.74
C PRO A 26 -4.78 0.57 7.36
N THR A 27 -5.48 -0.42 7.90
CA THR A 27 -6.79 -0.29 8.55
C THR A 27 -6.72 -0.91 9.93
N ASN A 28 -7.58 -0.45 10.84
CA ASN A 28 -7.71 -1.04 12.18
C ASN A 28 -8.72 -2.21 12.21
N GLY A 29 -9.17 -2.70 11.05
CA GLY A 29 -10.11 -3.82 10.94
C GLY A 29 -9.41 -5.17 10.74
N GLU A 30 -10.18 -6.26 10.73
CA GLU A 30 -9.66 -7.64 10.61
C GLU A 30 -8.81 -7.87 9.35
N LEU A 31 -9.07 -7.11 8.29
CA LEU A 31 -8.32 -7.19 7.03
C LEU A 31 -6.88 -6.68 7.18
N GLY A 32 -6.59 -5.86 8.21
CA GLY A 32 -5.27 -5.28 8.46
C GLY A 32 -4.87 -4.28 7.38
N CYS A 33 -4.46 -4.73 6.21
CA CYS A 33 -4.10 -3.89 5.07
C CYS A 33 -5.10 -4.12 3.92
N VAL A 34 -5.68 -3.05 3.39
CA VAL A 34 -6.66 -3.09 2.30
C VAL A 34 -6.04 -2.48 1.04
N PHE A 35 -6.22 -3.16 -0.10
CA PHE A 35 -5.80 -2.64 -1.40
C PHE A 35 -6.92 -1.76 -1.99
N PHE A 36 -6.55 -0.63 -2.58
CA PHE A 36 -7.45 0.29 -3.27
C PHE A 36 -7.00 0.45 -4.71
N SER A 37 -7.96 0.44 -5.63
CA SER A 37 -7.79 0.71 -7.05
C SER A 37 -9.00 1.50 -7.53
N LYS A 38 -8.81 2.58 -8.31
CA LYS A 38 -9.92 3.42 -8.79
C LYS A 38 -10.93 3.87 -7.71
N LYS A 39 -10.47 4.10 -6.47
CA LYS A 39 -11.29 4.42 -5.28
C LYS A 39 -12.20 3.29 -4.79
N GLU A 40 -12.08 2.09 -5.34
CA GLU A 40 -12.75 0.89 -4.84
C GLU A 40 -11.78 0.11 -3.94
N SER A 41 -12.28 -0.31 -2.78
CA SER A 41 -11.53 -1.21 -1.90
C SER A 41 -11.65 -2.64 -2.42
N ALA A 42 -10.53 -3.28 -2.67
CA ALA A 42 -10.44 -4.71 -2.85
C ALA A 42 -10.29 -5.41 -1.48
N PRO A 43 -10.26 -6.75 -1.44
CA PRO A 43 -9.98 -7.51 -0.21
C PRO A 43 -8.60 -7.19 0.40
N ARG A 44 -8.29 -7.90 1.50
CA ARG A 44 -6.99 -7.83 2.16
C ARG A 44 -5.86 -7.87 1.15
N TRP A 45 -4.91 -6.95 1.29
CA TRP A 45 -3.72 -6.94 0.47
C TRP A 45 -2.79 -8.10 0.84
N GLU A 46 -2.48 -8.94 -0.15
CA GLU A 46 -1.57 -10.07 -0.01
C GLU A 46 -0.25 -9.76 -0.75
N PRO A 47 0.81 -9.36 -0.03
CA PRO A 47 2.07 -9.01 -0.66
C PRO A 47 2.75 -10.22 -1.30
N THR A 48 3.28 -10.05 -2.50
CA THR A 48 4.18 -11.03 -3.11
C THR A 48 5.59 -10.92 -2.55
N ARG A 49 6.46 -11.91 -2.82
CA ARG A 49 7.89 -11.81 -2.49
C ARG A 49 8.55 -10.57 -3.12
N VAL A 50 8.13 -10.18 -4.32
CA VAL A 50 8.67 -9.01 -5.03
C VAL A 50 8.26 -7.72 -4.30
N ASP A 51 7.05 -7.66 -3.74
CA ASP A 51 6.58 -6.52 -2.96
C ASP A 51 7.34 -6.35 -1.65
N LEU A 52 7.64 -7.46 -0.99
CA LEU A 52 8.41 -7.45 0.26
C LEU A 52 9.88 -7.05 0.06
N ALA A 53 10.48 -7.43 -1.07
CA ALA A 53 11.86 -7.10 -1.41
C ALA A 53 12.04 -5.70 -2.04
N ALA A 54 10.94 -5.03 -2.35
CA ALA A 54 10.96 -3.76 -3.05
C ALA A 54 11.46 -2.59 -2.20
N ASN A 55 12.18 -1.68 -2.84
CA ASN A 55 12.74 -0.49 -2.23
C ASN A 55 12.20 0.82 -2.84
N ASP A 56 11.16 0.74 -3.66
CA ASP A 56 10.48 1.84 -4.35
C ASP A 56 9.13 2.20 -3.71
N TRP A 57 8.89 1.80 -2.46
CA TRP A 57 7.69 2.21 -1.73
C TRP A 57 7.71 3.70 -1.40
N GLN A 58 6.55 4.33 -1.58
CA GLN A 58 6.29 5.75 -1.34
C GLN A 58 5.08 5.91 -0.42
N PRO A 59 5.15 6.79 0.60
CA PRO A 59 3.99 7.17 1.40
C PRO A 59 3.06 8.05 0.58
N ILE A 60 1.76 7.88 0.76
CA ILE A 60 0.75 8.75 0.17
C ILE A 60 -0.20 9.28 1.25
N ARG A 61 -0.77 10.46 0.98
CA ARG A 61 -1.69 11.14 1.89
C ARG A 61 -3.12 10.61 1.80
N GLU A 62 -3.49 10.11 0.63
CA GLU A 62 -4.83 9.60 0.37
C GLU A 62 -4.77 8.41 -0.60
N CYS A 63 -5.56 7.41 -0.23
CA CYS A 63 -6.14 6.36 -1.05
C CYS A 63 -7.62 6.72 -1.15
#